data_AF-A0A7T4AZG3-F1
#
_entry.id   AF-A0A7T4AZG3-F1
#
_cell.length_a   1.000
_cell.length_b   1.000
_cell.length_c   1.000
_cell.angle_alpha   90.00
_cell.angle_beta   90.00
_cell.angle_gamma   90.00
#
_symmetry.space_group_name_H-M   'P 1'
#
loop_
_entity.id
_entity.type
_entity.pdbx_description
1 polymer ?
#
loop_
_entity_poly.entity_id
_entity_poly.type
_entity_poly.pdbx_seq_one_letter_code
_entity_poly.pdbx_strand_id
1 'polypeptide(L)' 'MNKTEAIEMLGGNVTAAAKAIGVSYQAVNKWPDELTQKIQDRVVAAVVRLHPRDWEKRWPNLVPGGAPHAHP' A
#
# COMPACT_ATOMS: atom_id res chain seq x y z
N MET A 1 -1.76 -7.22 5.82
CA MET A 1 -0.87 -6.11 5.43
C MET A 1 -0.83 -5.09 6.56
N ASN A 2 0.37 -4.61 6.94
CA ASN A 2 0.51 -3.61 8.00
C ASN A 2 0.57 -2.18 7.46
N LYS A 3 0.23 -1.20 8.31
CA LYS A 3 0.28 0.23 8.01
C LYS A 3 1.67 0.69 7.55
N THR A 4 2.73 0.26 8.23
CA THR A 4 4.12 0.61 7.89
C THR A 4 4.47 0.17 6.48
N GLU A 5 4.18 -1.10 6.16
CA GLU A 5 4.41 -1.67 4.83
C GLU A 5 3.65 -0.90 3.74
N ALA A 6 2.40 -0.50 4.01
CA ALA A 6 1.62 0.31 3.07
C ALA A 6 2.24 1.69 2.81
N ILE A 7 2.72 2.33 3.87
CA ILE A 7 3.36 3.64 3.78
C ILE A 7 4.68 3.53 3.00
N GLU A 8 5.47 2.49 3.24
CA GLU A 8 6.71 2.24 2.51
C GLU A 8 6.48 2.08 1.01
N MET A 9 5.51 1.26 0.62
CA MET A 9 5.18 1.03 -0.78
C MET A 9 4.64 2.27 -1.50
N LEU A 10 3.90 3.13 -0.79
CA LEU A 10 3.34 4.35 -1.35
C LEU A 10 4.30 5.56 -1.35
N GLY A 11 5.58 5.34 -1.00
CA GLY A 11 6.63 6.36 -1.08
C GLY A 11 7.36 6.64 0.23
N GLY A 12 7.31 5.72 1.21
CA GLY A 12 8.13 5.80 2.43
C GLY A 12 7.60 6.73 3.52
N ASN A 13 6.56 7.52 3.27
CA ASN A 13 6.04 8.45 4.26
C ASN A 13 4.52 8.66 4.15
N VAL A 14 3.90 9.05 5.27
CA VAL A 14 2.44 9.20 5.41
C VAL A 14 1.88 10.24 4.44
N THR A 15 2.62 11.31 4.13
CA THR A 15 2.19 12.36 3.19
C THR A 15 2.15 11.85 1.75
N ALA A 16 3.16 11.09 1.33
CA ALA A 16 3.20 10.42 0.03
C ALA A 16 2.06 9.41 -0.09
N ALA A 17 1.84 8.59 0.96
CA ALA A 17 0.72 7.66 1.02
C ALA A 17 -0.64 8.35 0.88
N ALA A 18 -0.83 9.45 1.61
CA ALA A 18 -2.05 10.25 1.55
C ALA A 18 -2.28 10.81 0.15
N LYS A 19 -1.25 11.36 -0.49
CA LYS A 19 -1.29 11.90 -1.85
C LYS A 19 -1.59 10.82 -2.90
N ALA A 20 -0.95 9.65 -2.78
CA ALA A 20 -1.15 8.53 -3.69
C ALA A 20 -2.57 7.96 -3.65
N ILE A 21 -3.15 7.85 -2.45
CA ILE A 21 -4.53 7.37 -2.26
C ILE A 21 -5.56 8.45 -2.54
N GLY A 22 -5.18 9.73 -2.45
CA GLY A 22 -6.10 10.87 -2.56
C GLY A 22 -6.92 11.09 -1.29
N VAL A 23 -6.29 10.93 -0.12
CA VAL A 23 -6.90 11.21 1.19
C VAL A 23 -6.08 12.22 1.97
N SER A 24 -6.67 12.76 3.03
CA SER A 24 -5.95 13.60 3.97
C SER A 24 -4.92 12.79 4.77
N TYR A 25 -3.81 13.42 5.14
CA TYR A 25 -2.79 12.85 6.04
C TYR A 25 -3.40 12.23 7.32
N GLN A 26 -4.39 12.92 7.91
CA GLN A 26 -5.10 12.44 9.10
C GLN A 26 -5.78 11.09 8.89
N ALA A 27 -6.28 10.81 7.68
CA ALA A 27 -6.92 9.54 7.37
C ALA A 27 -5.91 8.40 7.39
N VAL A 28 -4.70 8.62 6.83
CA VAL A 28 -3.60 7.64 6.87
C VAL A 28 -3.07 7.47 8.29
N ASN A 29 -3.00 8.56 9.06
CA ASN A 29 -2.56 8.47 10.46
C ASN A 29 -3.54 7.63 11.31
N LYS A 30 -4.85 7.72 11.04
CA LYS A 30 -5.89 6.92 11.70
C LYS A 30 -5.96 5.47 11.25
N TRP A 31 -5.11 5.03 10.31
CA TRP A 31 -5.10 3.61 9.94
C TRP A 31 -4.70 2.75 11.14
N PRO A 32 -5.40 1.61 11.33
CA PRO A 32 -4.97 0.59 12.29
C PRO A 32 -3.62 0.01 11.88
N ASP A 33 -2.89 -0.58 12.83
CA ASP A 33 -1.63 -1.30 12.54
C ASP A 33 -1.83 -2.39 11.49
N GLU A 34 -2.80 -3.27 11.73
CA GLU A 34 -3.26 -4.22 10.73
C GLU A 34 -4.37 -3.59 9.88
N LEU A 35 -4.09 -3.42 8.59
CA LEU A 35 -5.03 -2.79 7.67
C LEU A 35 -6.21 -3.71 7.39
N THR A 36 -7.42 -3.17 7.50
CA THR A 36 -8.63 -3.87 7.05
C THR A 36 -8.60 -4.07 5.54
N GLN A 37 -9.28 -5.10 5.04
CA GLN A 37 -9.37 -5.43 3.60
C GLN A 37 -9.72 -4.20 2.75
N LYS A 38 -10.59 -3.32 3.25
CA LYS A 38 -11.00 -2.09 2.57
C LYS A 38 -9.87 -1.07 2.41
N ILE A 39 -8.97 -0.96 3.39
CA ILE A 39 -7.81 -0.07 3.27
C ILE A 39 -6.75 -0.71 2.38
N GLN A 40 -6.54 -2.03 2.51
CA GLN A 40 -5.63 -2.78 1.64
C GLN A 40 -5.98 -2.58 0.16
N ASP A 41 -7.25 -2.74 -0.21
CA ASP A 41 -7.73 -2.53 -1.58
C ASP A 41 -7.39 -1.13 -2.12
N ARG A 42 -7.56 -0.08 -1.28
CA ARG A 42 -7.20 1.29 -1.65
C ARG A 42 -5.70 1.49 -1.81
N VAL A 43 -4.90 0.84 -0.97
CA VAL A 43 -3.44 0.86 -1.07
C VAL A 43 -3.01 0.20 -2.37
N VAL A 44 -3.52 -1.00 -2.67
CA VAL A 44 -3.27 -1.71 -3.93
C VAL A 44 -3.66 -0.83 -5.12
N ALA A 45 -4.87 -0.27 -5.13
CA ALA A 45 -5.33 0.60 -6.21
C ALA A 45 -4.43 1.83 -6.40
N ALA A 46 -3.91 2.43 -5.32
CA ALA A 46 -2.97 3.53 -5.39
C ALA A 46 -1.60 3.10 -5.94
N VAL A 47 -1.08 1.95 -5.50
CA VAL A 47 0.17 1.36 -5.98
C VAL A 47 0.08 1.05 -7.48
N VAL A 48 -1.03 0.44 -7.93
CA VAL A 48 -1.30 0.14 -9.34
C VAL A 48 -1.31 1.42 -10.19
N ARG A 49 -1.90 2.51 -9.68
CA ARG A 49 -1.92 3.81 -10.36
C ARG A 49 -0.53 4.44 -10.46
N LEU A 50 0.31 4.27 -9.44
CA LEU A 50 1.70 4.75 -9.44
C LEU A 50 2.59 3.93 -10.37
N HIS A 51 2.38 2.62 -10.44
CA HIS A 51 3.23 1.65 -11.15
C HIS A 51 2.44 0.72 -12.08
N PRO A 52 1.72 1.24 -13.07
CA PRO A 52 0.78 0.44 -13.88
C PRO A 52 1.45 -0.67 -14.71
N ARG A 53 2.76 -0.60 -14.95
CA ARG A 53 3.50 -1.57 -15.78
C ARG A 53 4.30 -2.59 -14.98
N ASP A 54 4.58 -2.31 -13.71
CA ASP A 54 5.57 -3.04 -12.91
C ASP A 54 5.14 -3.32 -11.46
N TRP A 55 3.94 -2.89 -11.04
CA TRP A 55 3.46 -3.10 -9.67
C TRP A 55 3.44 -4.59 -9.27
N GLU A 56 3.03 -5.49 -10.16
CA GLU A 56 3.01 -6.95 -9.92
C GLU A 56 4.40 -7.52 -9.68
N LYS A 57 5.42 -6.99 -10.38
CA LYS A 57 6.80 -7.43 -10.24
C LYS A 57 7.46 -6.90 -8.97
N ARG A 58 7.11 -5.68 -8.55
CA ARG A 58 7.65 -5.05 -7.34
C ARG A 58 7.00 -5.57 -6.07
N TRP A 59 5.72 -5.92 -6.14
CA TRP A 59 4.94 -6.37 -4.98
C TRP A 59 4.13 -7.61 -5.32
N PRO A 60 4.80 -8.76 -5.51
CA PRO A 60 4.13 -10.02 -5.84
C PRO A 60 3.15 -10.48 -4.74
N ASN A 61 3.37 -10.06 -3.49
CA ASN A 61 2.47 -10.33 -2.36
C ASN A 61 1.11 -9.60 -2.44
N LEU A 62 0.99 -8.56 -3.27
CA LEU A 62 -0.30 -7.87 -3.52
C LEU A 62 -1.13 -8.57 -4.60
N VAL A 63 -0.51 -9.44 -5.39
CA VAL A 63 -1.21 -10.22 -6.41
C VAL A 63 -2.01 -11.32 -5.71
N PRO A 64 -3.34 -11.42 -5.92
CA PRO A 64 -4.13 -12.51 -5.37
C PRO A 64 -3.56 -13.87 -5.83
N GLY A 65 -3.00 -14.65 -4.90
CA GLY A 65 -2.31 -15.92 -5.19
C GLY A 65 -0.80 -15.82 -5.40
N GLY A 66 -0.20 -14.63 -5.28
CA GLY A 66 1.25 -14.43 -5.24
C GLY A 66 1.85 -14.85 -3.90
N ALA A 67 2.99 -15.53 -3.94
CA ALA A 67 3.70 -15.96 -2.72
C ALA A 67 4.09 -14.73 -1.87
N PRO A 68 3.93 -14.79 -0.53
CA PRO A 68 4.37 -13.70 0.33
C PRO A 68 5.87 -13.50 0.18
N HIS A 69 6.28 -12.28 -0.15
CA HIS A 69 7.67 -11.89 -0.14
C HIS A 69 8.10 -11.80 1.33
N ALA A 70 8.88 -12.77 1.80
CA ALA A 70 9.59 -12.65 3.07
C ALA A 70 10.67 -11.59 2.86
N HIS A 71 10.42 -10.37 3.33
CA HIS A 71 11.46 -9.35 3.45
C HIS A 71 12.52 -9.89 4.44
N PRO A 72 13.81 -9.94 4.05
CA PRO A 72 14.90 -10.38 4.92
C PRO A 72 15.18 -9.41 6.07
#